data_AF-A0A0A0DNV1-F1
#
_entry.id   AF-A0A0A0DNV1-F1
#
_cell.length_a   1.000
_cell.length_b   1.000
_cell.length_c   1.000
_cell.angle_alpha   90.00
_cell.angle_beta   90.00
_cell.angle_gamma   90.00
#
_symmetry.space_group_name_H-M   'P 1'
#
loop_
_entity.id
_entity.type
_entity.pdbx_description
1 polymer ?
#
loop_
_entity_poly.entity_id
_entity_poly.type
_entity_poly.pdbx_seq_one_letter_code
_entity_poly.pdbx_strand_id
1 'polypeptide(L)'
;MAASASCHTHTAVAGDTLIGLSQRYLAEPRHWQVLARVNKIDNPRRIPIGQPLCIPVERMKATPQAGVVLEVVGEVTRRDPPGAGHAAAMQPVQKGDAVTQGMTLRTSTNGYVTVQLADGSILKVQADTQARLDSSVKYEEAGFFASTWTVLRGRVESLVAHLTGGQPRYQIKTPQAVLGVRGTEFRVATDDKQTWNETLDGTVAVSGAMKGGKGATGRTTLVTAGHGTVAGAQAHIAEPQALPVAPVLSGLPSLFERPLLRLDLPEVPGASNYRIQIAEDADFRRVRAEATSPQPHFRVADLPDGHYHLRARVANAQGLEGQDGTWPLQLKARPEPPIPTAPANRAKLRAREAHFSWTAHPQARAYRLQVARDAGFTQLVLDQADLPDPEATVPLPAGDYHWRIATTAAGPDKGPWGDAQLLLMRDPPAQPPPPVITPDSLQFQLQAEPGQHFEFQMSADGAFARMLYSVTADTPDITLPRPPEGGRLYVRYRAVDADGFIGPYTTPQMVLLPACVRSSDMQCVGGGEHFLTTEP
;
A
#
# COMPACT_ATOMS: atom_id res chain seq x y z
N MET A 1 -49.39 14.40 27.26
CA MET A 1 -48.38 15.39 27.71
C MET A 1 -47.13 15.20 26.87
N ALA A 2 -46.53 16.31 26.43
CA ALA A 2 -45.55 16.37 25.35
C ALA A 2 -44.24 15.64 25.70
N ALA A 3 -43.61 15.01 24.69
CA ALA A 3 -42.19 14.69 24.72
C ALA A 3 -41.42 15.94 25.18
N SER A 4 -40.36 15.80 25.97
CA SER A 4 -39.57 16.94 26.43
C SER A 4 -39.05 17.72 25.20
N ALA A 5 -39.76 18.78 24.82
CA ALA A 5 -39.42 19.59 23.67
C ALA A 5 -38.10 20.30 23.97
N SER A 6 -37.16 20.28 23.03
CA SER A 6 -35.95 21.08 23.15
C SER A 6 -36.35 22.54 23.22
N CYS A 7 -35.84 23.23 24.24
CA CYS A 7 -36.14 24.63 24.52
C CYS A 7 -34.94 25.50 24.14
N HIS A 8 -35.19 26.57 23.41
CA HIS A 8 -34.31 27.74 23.40
C HIS A 8 -34.70 28.63 24.57
N THR A 9 -33.73 29.06 25.38
CA THR A 9 -33.98 29.93 26.53
C THR A 9 -33.80 31.39 26.13
N HIS A 10 -34.87 32.16 26.21
CA HIS A 10 -34.85 33.62 26.09
C HIS A 10 -34.96 34.25 27.47
N THR A 11 -34.05 35.15 27.84
CA THR A 11 -34.16 35.89 29.10
C THR A 11 -35.03 37.11 28.88
N ALA A 12 -36.17 37.17 29.56
CA ALA A 12 -37.13 38.26 29.39
C ALA A 12 -36.50 39.62 29.73
N VAL A 13 -36.68 40.60 28.84
CA VAL A 13 -36.22 41.98 29.02
C VAL A 13 -37.41 42.94 29.12
N ALA A 14 -37.15 44.19 29.51
CA ALA A 14 -38.18 45.22 29.59
C ALA A 14 -38.87 45.40 28.22
N GLY A 15 -40.21 45.33 28.21
CA GLY A 15 -41.02 45.46 27.00
C GLY A 15 -41.38 44.14 26.31
N ASP A 16 -40.83 43.00 26.75
CA ASP A 16 -41.22 41.70 26.23
C ASP A 16 -42.67 41.36 26.57
N THR A 17 -43.38 40.84 25.57
CA THR A 17 -44.72 40.24 25.71
C THR A 17 -44.72 38.88 25.02
N LEU A 18 -45.60 37.97 25.43
CA LEU A 18 -45.69 36.66 24.76
C LEU A 18 -46.08 36.81 23.29
N ILE A 19 -46.85 37.85 22.96
CA ILE A 19 -47.24 38.17 21.58
C ILE A 19 -46.01 38.62 20.77
N GLY A 20 -45.21 39.55 21.32
CA GLY A 20 -43.99 40.03 20.65
C GLY A 20 -42.94 38.93 20.48
N LEU A 21 -42.74 38.11 21.51
CA LEU A 21 -41.85 36.95 21.45
C LEU A 21 -42.35 35.91 20.44
N SER A 22 -43.66 35.69 20.36
CA SER A 22 -44.27 34.80 19.35
C SER A 22 -44.02 35.29 17.93
N GLN A 23 -44.20 36.59 17.68
CA GLN A 23 -43.93 37.21 16.37
C GLN A 23 -42.47 37.12 15.96
N ARG A 24 -41.57 37.24 16.94
CA ARG A 24 -40.13 37.25 16.72
C ARG A 24 -39.58 35.83 16.50
N TYR A 25 -39.98 34.88 17.34
CA TYR A 25 -39.35 33.56 17.38
C TYR A 25 -40.15 32.44 16.71
N LEU A 26 -41.49 32.51 16.63
CA LEU A 26 -42.30 31.38 16.14
C LEU A 26 -42.55 31.43 14.63
N ALA A 27 -42.60 30.24 14.02
CA ALA A 27 -43.00 30.09 12.61
C ALA A 27 -44.46 30.53 12.37
N GLU A 28 -45.31 30.39 13.40
CA GLU A 28 -46.70 30.84 13.41
C GLU A 28 -46.88 31.98 14.43
N PRO A 29 -46.72 33.26 14.01
CA PRO A 29 -46.70 34.42 14.90
C PRO A 29 -47.91 34.58 15.82
N ARG A 30 -49.07 34.02 15.44
CA ARG A 30 -50.34 34.14 16.17
C ARG A 30 -50.45 33.15 17.34
N HIS A 31 -49.57 32.16 17.44
CA HIS A 31 -49.67 31.04 18.39
C HIS A 31 -48.94 31.29 19.73
N TRP A 32 -49.05 32.50 20.27
CA TRP A 32 -48.42 32.88 21.54
C TRP A 32 -48.92 32.05 22.74
N GLN A 33 -50.12 31.44 22.65
CA GLN A 33 -50.67 30.58 23.70
C GLN A 33 -49.80 29.35 23.95
N VAL A 34 -49.01 28.91 22.96
CA VAL A 34 -48.03 27.85 23.12
C VAL A 34 -46.95 28.29 24.12
N LEU A 35 -46.44 29.51 23.99
CA LEU A 35 -45.45 30.08 24.92
C LEU A 35 -46.03 30.25 26.32
N ALA A 36 -47.28 30.70 26.43
CA ALA A 36 -47.98 30.83 27.71
C ALA A 36 -48.06 29.48 28.45
N ARG A 37 -48.48 28.42 27.73
CA ARG A 37 -48.63 27.08 28.29
C ARG A 37 -47.29 26.47 28.71
N VAL A 38 -46.27 26.59 27.87
CA VAL A 38 -44.95 26.00 28.12
C VAL A 38 -44.25 26.69 29.30
N ASN A 39 -44.39 28.00 29.43
CA ASN A 39 -43.75 28.80 30.47
C ASN A 39 -44.62 29.00 31.73
N LYS A 40 -45.84 28.45 31.74
CA LYS A 40 -46.82 28.62 32.82
C LYS A 40 -47.09 30.10 33.16
N ILE A 41 -47.32 30.91 32.12
CA ILE A 41 -47.60 32.35 32.24
C ILE A 41 -49.08 32.59 31.96
N ASP A 42 -49.81 33.03 32.99
CA ASP A 42 -51.26 33.27 32.89
C ASP A 42 -51.60 34.58 32.18
N ASN A 43 -50.83 35.66 32.42
CA ASN A 43 -51.04 36.95 31.79
C ASN A 43 -50.02 37.19 30.65
N PRO A 44 -50.46 37.17 29.37
CA PRO A 44 -49.54 37.25 28.23
C PRO A 44 -48.83 38.60 28.06
N ARG A 45 -49.25 39.63 28.79
CA ARG A 45 -48.64 40.98 28.78
C ARG A 45 -47.75 41.26 29.99
N ARG A 46 -47.64 40.32 30.94
CA ARG A 46 -46.81 40.50 32.14
C ARG A 46 -45.81 39.36 32.25
N ILE A 47 -44.58 39.66 31.87
CA ILE A 47 -43.43 38.77 32.01
C ILE A 47 -42.44 39.43 32.98
N PRO A 48 -42.10 38.80 34.10
CA PRO A 48 -41.01 39.24 34.96
C PRO A 48 -39.70 39.41 34.19
N ILE A 49 -39.05 40.57 34.33
CA ILE A 49 -37.75 40.83 33.74
C ILE A 49 -36.72 39.86 34.35
N GLY A 50 -35.84 39.31 33.52
CA GLY A 50 -34.85 38.31 33.91
C GLY A 50 -35.39 36.88 33.95
N GLN A 51 -36.70 36.66 33.77
CA GLN A 51 -37.24 35.30 33.74
C GLN A 51 -36.76 34.54 32.50
N PRO A 52 -36.18 33.34 32.65
CA PRO A 52 -35.87 32.47 31.52
C PRO A 52 -37.16 31.87 30.96
N LEU A 53 -37.42 32.12 29.68
CA LEU A 53 -38.56 31.58 28.93
C LEU A 53 -38.08 30.49 27.98
N CYS A 54 -38.70 29.32 28.04
CA CYS A 54 -38.59 28.29 27.02
C CYS A 54 -39.40 28.68 25.78
N ILE A 55 -38.70 28.75 24.66
CA ILE A 55 -39.24 28.81 23.31
C ILE A 55 -39.04 27.43 22.68
N PRO A 56 -40.13 26.67 22.40
CA PRO A 56 -40.01 25.32 21.83
C PRO A 56 -39.36 25.36 20.44
N VAL A 57 -38.20 24.73 20.28
CA VAL A 57 -37.40 24.76 19.04
C VAL A 57 -38.18 24.20 17.85
N GLU A 58 -39.04 23.21 18.08
CA GLU A 58 -39.92 22.62 17.05
C GLU A 58 -40.97 23.61 16.49
N ARG A 59 -41.24 24.73 17.18
CA ARG A 59 -42.19 25.78 16.75
C ARG A 59 -41.50 27.04 16.26
N MET A 60 -40.18 27.12 16.42
CA MET A 60 -39.44 28.31 16.06
C MET A 60 -39.38 28.50 14.54
N LYS A 61 -39.36 29.75 14.10
CA LYS A 61 -39.09 30.12 12.71
C LYS A 61 -37.67 29.69 12.36
N ALA A 62 -37.54 28.92 11.28
CA ALA A 62 -36.27 28.39 10.83
C ALA A 62 -36.15 28.51 9.31
N THR A 63 -34.95 28.81 8.83
CA THR A 63 -34.61 28.88 7.41
C THR A 63 -33.83 27.63 7.04
N PRO A 64 -34.27 26.81 6.07
CA PRO A 64 -33.48 25.69 5.58
C PRO A 64 -32.11 26.14 5.08
N GLN A 65 -31.08 25.35 5.40
CA GLN A 65 -29.71 25.59 4.98
C GLN A 65 -29.17 24.32 4.31
N ALA A 66 -28.66 24.45 3.09
CA ALA A 66 -28.01 23.35 2.41
C ALA A 66 -26.59 23.15 2.98
N GLY A 67 -26.16 21.89 3.03
CA GLY A 67 -24.72 21.59 3.08
C GLY A 67 -24.11 21.68 1.68
N VAL A 68 -22.79 21.61 1.61
CA VAL A 68 -22.01 21.60 0.36
C VAL A 68 -21.09 20.40 0.37
N VAL A 69 -21.03 19.69 -0.75
CA VAL A 69 -20.07 18.61 -0.96
C VAL A 69 -18.67 19.20 -1.16
N LEU A 70 -17.77 18.93 -0.21
CA LEU A 70 -16.38 19.40 -0.27
C LEU A 70 -15.50 18.51 -1.15
N GLU A 71 -15.74 17.21 -1.14
CA GLU A 71 -14.89 16.24 -1.82
C GLU A 71 -15.67 14.95 -2.11
N VAL A 72 -15.37 14.32 -3.25
CA VAL A 72 -15.94 13.05 -3.69
C VAL A 72 -14.80 12.15 -4.18
N VAL A 73 -14.74 10.93 -3.68
CA VAL A 73 -13.85 9.89 -4.21
C VAL A 73 -14.66 8.65 -4.55
N GLY A 74 -14.34 8.00 -5.67
CA GLY A 74 -15.06 6.82 -6.14
C GLY A 74 -16.50 7.14 -6.54
N GLU A 75 -17.37 6.13 -6.46
CA GLU A 75 -18.76 6.28 -6.87
C GLU A 75 -19.63 6.74 -5.70
N VAL A 76 -20.22 7.94 -5.84
CA VAL A 76 -21.17 8.50 -4.89
C VAL A 76 -22.41 8.94 -5.64
N THR A 77 -23.56 8.50 -5.15
CA THR A 77 -24.86 8.81 -5.73
C THR A 77 -25.79 9.45 -4.70
N ARG A 78 -26.70 10.30 -5.16
CA ARG A 78 -27.73 10.95 -4.36
C ARG A 78 -29.11 10.61 -4.88
N ARG A 79 -30.09 10.66 -3.98
CA ARG A 79 -31.52 10.64 -4.30
C ARG A 79 -32.17 11.85 -3.67
N ASP A 80 -32.81 12.66 -4.51
CA ASP A 80 -33.57 13.82 -4.07
C ASP A 80 -34.85 13.43 -3.32
N PRO A 81 -35.34 14.31 -2.43
CA PRO A 81 -36.61 14.08 -1.76
C PRO A 81 -37.78 14.01 -2.77
N PRO A 82 -38.84 13.25 -2.47
CA PRO A 82 -40.05 13.22 -3.29
C PRO A 82 -40.61 14.64 -3.49
N GLY A 83 -40.93 14.99 -4.74
CA GLY A 83 -41.49 16.31 -5.10
C GLY A 83 -40.46 17.35 -5.57
N ALA A 84 -39.16 17.05 -5.57
CA ALA A 84 -38.10 17.95 -6.06
C ALA A 84 -37.98 18.04 -7.60
N GLY A 85 -39.01 17.64 -8.36
CA GLY A 85 -39.07 17.76 -9.83
C GLY A 85 -38.15 16.82 -10.63
N HIS A 86 -37.27 16.06 -9.98
CA HIS A 86 -36.41 15.06 -10.61
C HIS A 86 -37.00 13.66 -10.41
N ALA A 87 -36.82 12.79 -11.41
CA ALA A 87 -37.22 11.38 -11.33
C ALA A 87 -36.58 10.71 -10.10
N ALA A 88 -37.24 9.68 -9.54
CA ALA A 88 -36.77 8.92 -8.37
C ALA A 88 -35.43 8.15 -8.57
N ALA A 89 -34.70 8.43 -9.64
CA ALA A 89 -33.43 7.82 -10.00
C ALA A 89 -32.29 8.37 -9.14
N MET A 90 -31.30 7.52 -8.89
CA MET A 90 -30.04 7.93 -8.27
C MET A 90 -29.23 8.78 -9.26
N GLN A 91 -28.72 9.92 -8.81
CA GLN A 91 -27.86 10.81 -9.60
C GLN A 91 -26.42 10.77 -9.06
N PRO A 92 -25.39 10.93 -9.89
CA PRO A 92 -24.02 11.08 -9.39
C PRO A 92 -23.88 12.37 -8.56
N VAL A 93 -22.98 12.34 -7.58
CA VAL A 93 -22.62 13.49 -6.74
C VAL A 93 -21.27 14.03 -7.18
N GLN A 94 -21.14 15.35 -7.25
CA GLN A 94 -19.90 16.05 -7.57
C GLN A 94 -19.52 17.04 -6.47
N LYS A 95 -18.24 17.43 -6.46
CA LYS A 95 -17.74 18.50 -5.60
C LYS A 95 -18.48 19.81 -5.90
N GLY A 96 -18.92 20.51 -4.86
CA GLY A 96 -19.70 21.73 -4.94
C GLY A 96 -21.22 21.53 -4.93
N ASP A 97 -21.72 20.30 -5.08
CA ASP A 97 -23.15 20.02 -5.04
C ASP A 97 -23.75 20.41 -3.68
N ALA A 98 -24.97 20.97 -3.72
CA ALA A 98 -25.75 21.24 -2.54
C ALA A 98 -26.37 19.95 -1.99
N VAL A 99 -26.26 19.73 -0.68
CA VAL A 99 -26.94 18.67 0.05
C VAL A 99 -28.10 19.27 0.83
N THR A 100 -29.32 19.03 0.34
CA THR A 100 -30.53 19.64 0.87
C THR A 100 -31.32 18.69 1.76
N GLN A 101 -32.26 19.25 2.52
CA GLN A 101 -33.14 18.47 3.38
C GLN A 101 -33.90 17.39 2.59
N GLY A 102 -33.92 16.17 3.11
CA GLY A 102 -34.56 14.99 2.55
C GLY A 102 -33.70 14.22 1.54
N MET A 103 -32.55 14.76 1.13
CA MET A 103 -31.63 14.10 0.20
C MET A 103 -30.92 12.91 0.86
N THR A 104 -30.86 11.79 0.14
CA THR A 104 -30.13 10.58 0.56
C THR A 104 -28.86 10.41 -0.26
N LEU A 105 -27.71 10.32 0.40
CA LEU A 105 -26.42 9.99 -0.17
C LEU A 105 -26.13 8.49 -0.03
N ARG A 106 -25.52 7.90 -1.05
CA ARG A 106 -25.08 6.51 -1.09
C ARG A 106 -23.68 6.41 -1.69
N THR A 107 -22.76 5.81 -0.95
CA THR A 107 -21.40 5.50 -1.38
C THR A 107 -21.27 4.02 -1.74
N SER A 108 -20.44 3.71 -2.74
CA SER A 108 -20.04 2.34 -3.09
C SER A 108 -18.93 1.82 -2.14
N THR A 109 -18.41 0.63 -2.42
CA THR A 109 -17.28 0.00 -1.70
C THR A 109 -15.97 0.80 -1.77
N ASN A 110 -15.84 1.70 -2.75
CA ASN A 110 -14.71 2.62 -2.91
C ASN A 110 -15.16 4.10 -2.88
N GLY A 111 -16.41 4.35 -2.45
CA GLY A 111 -17.03 5.67 -2.45
C GLY A 111 -16.83 6.41 -1.13
N TYR A 112 -16.42 7.67 -1.21
CA TYR A 112 -16.29 8.57 -0.06
C TYR A 112 -16.84 9.94 -0.42
N VAL A 113 -17.59 10.56 0.48
CA VAL A 113 -18.04 11.94 0.32
C VAL A 113 -17.90 12.73 1.61
N THR A 114 -17.32 13.91 1.50
CA THR A 114 -17.23 14.86 2.61
C THR A 114 -18.23 15.98 2.40
N VAL A 115 -19.12 16.20 3.36
CA VAL A 115 -20.14 17.26 3.33
C VAL A 115 -19.85 18.25 4.45
N GLN A 116 -19.82 19.53 4.11
CA GLN A 116 -19.80 20.61 5.10
C GLN A 116 -21.20 21.20 5.24
N LEU A 117 -21.66 21.31 6.49
CA LEU A 117 -22.92 21.98 6.81
C LEU A 117 -22.72 23.48 7.00
N ALA A 118 -23.81 24.24 6.97
CA ALA A 118 -23.78 25.70 7.10
C ALA A 118 -23.25 26.21 8.45
N ASP A 119 -23.24 25.36 9.49
CA ASP A 119 -22.64 25.66 10.79
C ASP A 119 -21.13 25.38 10.86
N GLY A 120 -20.53 24.93 9.75
CA GLY A 120 -19.14 24.53 9.65
C GLY A 120 -18.85 23.07 10.03
N SER A 121 -19.85 22.34 10.54
CA SER A 121 -19.70 20.92 10.88
C SER A 121 -19.40 20.10 9.62
N ILE A 122 -18.51 19.10 9.74
CA ILE A 122 -18.09 18.23 8.65
C ILE A 122 -18.61 16.82 8.91
N LEU A 123 -19.29 16.25 7.91
CA LEU A 123 -19.69 14.85 7.87
C LEU A 123 -18.91 14.14 6.76
N LYS A 124 -18.05 13.18 7.14
CA LYS A 124 -17.38 12.28 6.20
C LYS A 124 -18.18 10.98 6.13
N VAL A 125 -18.77 10.71 4.97
CA VAL A 125 -19.51 9.48 4.67
C VAL A 125 -18.53 8.50 4.02
N GLN A 126 -18.30 7.36 4.66
CA GLN A 126 -17.29 6.38 4.24
C GLN A 126 -17.87 5.38 3.23
N ALA A 127 -17.07 4.41 2.80
CA ALA A 127 -17.49 3.34 1.89
C ALA A 127 -18.75 2.61 2.40
N ASP A 128 -19.52 2.07 1.45
CA ASP A 128 -20.72 1.23 1.67
C ASP A 128 -21.79 1.85 2.58
N THR A 129 -21.93 3.17 2.54
CA THR A 129 -22.77 3.92 3.47
C THR A 129 -23.99 4.51 2.77
N GLN A 130 -25.12 4.49 3.47
CA GLN A 130 -26.32 5.23 3.08
C GLN A 130 -26.74 6.16 4.20
N ALA A 131 -26.71 7.47 3.92
CA ALA A 131 -27.03 8.51 4.88
C ALA A 131 -28.00 9.52 4.26
N ARG A 132 -28.94 10.04 5.05
CA ARG A 132 -29.94 11.02 4.63
C ARG A 132 -29.89 12.23 5.53
N LEU A 133 -29.91 13.43 4.94
CA LEU A 133 -30.06 14.67 5.69
C LEU A 133 -31.54 14.89 5.98
N ASP A 134 -32.01 14.62 7.20
CA ASP A 134 -33.44 14.75 7.55
C ASP A 134 -33.86 16.21 7.76
N SER A 135 -32.96 17.03 8.30
CA SER A 135 -33.17 18.46 8.54
C SER A 135 -31.83 19.18 8.63
N SER A 136 -31.74 20.38 8.06
CA SER A 136 -30.63 21.32 8.27
C SER A 136 -31.19 22.73 8.22
N VAL A 137 -31.17 23.44 9.35
CA VAL A 137 -31.87 24.72 9.50
C VAL A 137 -31.06 25.70 10.33
N LYS A 138 -31.25 27.00 10.04
CA LYS A 138 -30.79 28.13 10.85
C LYS A 138 -32.00 28.79 11.52
N TYR A 139 -31.92 28.98 12.83
CA TYR A 139 -32.91 29.73 13.59
C TYR A 139 -32.42 31.18 13.72
N GLU A 140 -32.81 32.03 12.75
CA GLU A 140 -32.24 33.37 12.56
C GLU A 140 -32.19 34.21 13.85
N GLU A 141 -33.32 34.35 14.54
CA GLU A 141 -33.40 35.17 15.75
C GLU A 141 -32.52 34.65 16.87
N ALA A 142 -32.47 33.33 17.03
CA ALA A 142 -31.73 32.70 18.10
C ALA A 142 -30.27 32.44 17.74
N GLY A 143 -29.86 32.71 16.50
CA GLY A 143 -28.48 32.68 16.03
C GLY A 143 -27.82 31.29 16.02
N PHE A 144 -28.59 30.19 16.00
CA PHE A 144 -28.03 28.83 16.03
C PHE A 144 -28.50 27.96 14.87
N PHE A 145 -27.71 26.91 14.61
CA PHE A 145 -28.01 25.88 13.62
C PHE A 145 -28.47 24.58 14.28
N ALA A 146 -29.28 23.82 13.57
CA ALA A 146 -29.63 22.45 13.95
C ALA A 146 -29.64 21.55 12.73
N SER A 147 -29.07 20.36 12.87
CA SER A 147 -28.99 19.36 11.81
C SER A 147 -29.28 17.96 12.35
N THR A 148 -30.03 17.20 11.58
CA THR A 148 -30.34 15.80 11.86
C THR A 148 -29.98 14.98 10.63
N TRP A 149 -29.10 14.01 10.81
CA TRP A 149 -28.77 13.00 9.82
C TRP A 149 -29.37 11.66 10.23
N THR A 150 -29.90 10.90 9.28
CA THR A 150 -30.18 9.47 9.47
C THR A 150 -29.13 8.67 8.72
N VAL A 151 -28.37 7.83 9.42
CA VAL A 151 -27.47 6.83 8.83
C VAL A 151 -28.23 5.51 8.84
N LEU A 152 -28.58 5.01 7.66
CA LEU A 152 -29.37 3.80 7.50
C LEU A 152 -28.51 2.55 7.63
N ARG A 153 -27.29 2.60 7.07
CA ARG A 153 -26.26 1.56 7.13
C ARG A 153 -24.90 2.17 6.83
N GLY A 154 -23.84 1.49 7.26
CA GLY A 154 -22.46 1.89 6.97
C GLY A 154 -21.90 2.79 8.06
N ARG A 155 -21.01 3.71 7.72
CA ARG A 155 -20.20 4.47 8.67
C ARG A 155 -20.03 5.93 8.27
N VAL A 156 -20.09 6.78 9.29
CA VAL A 156 -19.80 8.21 9.17
C VAL A 156 -18.85 8.66 10.28
N GLU A 157 -18.03 9.64 9.96
CA GLU A 157 -17.18 10.38 10.90
C GLU A 157 -17.65 11.84 10.89
N SER A 158 -17.89 12.40 12.07
CA SER A 158 -18.42 13.76 12.22
C SER A 158 -17.49 14.60 13.08
N LEU A 159 -17.08 15.75 12.54
CA LEU A 159 -16.44 16.82 13.28
C LEU A 159 -17.44 17.96 13.43
N VAL A 160 -18.04 18.08 14.62
CA VAL A 160 -19.12 19.03 14.88
C VAL A 160 -18.53 20.33 15.41
N ALA A 161 -18.90 21.45 14.78
CA ALA A 161 -18.47 22.76 15.23
C ALA A 161 -18.86 23.00 16.70
N HIS A 162 -17.96 23.60 17.47
CA HIS A 162 -18.23 23.97 18.85
C HIS A 162 -19.25 25.11 18.89
N LEU A 163 -20.52 24.79 19.11
CA LEU A 163 -21.59 25.78 19.24
C LEU A 163 -21.75 26.19 20.72
N THR A 164 -21.69 27.49 20.98
CA THR A 164 -21.91 28.07 22.31
C THR A 164 -23.39 28.09 22.69
N GLY A 165 -23.76 27.49 23.83
CA GLY A 165 -25.07 27.63 24.49
C GLY A 165 -26.16 26.59 24.10
N GLY A 166 -26.75 25.92 25.11
CA GLY A 166 -28.00 25.12 25.00
C GLY A 166 -27.85 23.59 24.78
N GLN A 167 -28.98 22.94 24.49
CA GLN A 167 -29.15 21.50 24.20
C GLN A 167 -28.40 21.06 22.93
N PRO A 168 -28.05 19.76 22.75
CA PRO A 168 -27.40 19.26 21.53
C PRO A 168 -28.32 19.44 20.33
N ARG A 169 -27.80 20.09 19.28
CA ARG A 169 -28.57 20.50 18.08
C ARG A 169 -28.11 19.79 16.82
N TYR A 170 -27.01 19.06 16.91
CA TYR A 170 -26.56 18.10 15.92
C TYR A 170 -26.98 16.70 16.38
N GLN A 171 -27.66 15.96 15.50
CA GLN A 171 -28.12 14.60 15.80
C GLN A 171 -27.79 13.64 14.66
N ILE A 172 -27.37 12.42 15.04
CA ILE A 172 -27.32 11.28 14.13
C ILE A 172 -28.35 10.25 14.61
N LYS A 173 -29.23 9.86 13.72
CA LYS A 173 -30.20 8.79 13.92
C LYS A 173 -29.73 7.55 13.18
N THR A 174 -29.90 6.42 13.82
CA THR A 174 -29.66 5.08 13.29
C THR A 174 -30.90 4.25 13.60
N PRO A 175 -31.06 3.05 13.01
CA PRO A 175 -32.19 2.19 13.33
C PRO A 175 -32.26 1.82 14.82
N GLN A 176 -31.11 1.75 15.52
CA GLN A 176 -31.00 1.29 16.90
C GLN A 176 -30.83 2.43 17.92
N ALA A 177 -30.35 3.61 17.50
CA ALA A 177 -30.08 4.72 18.43
C ALA A 177 -30.24 6.12 17.83
N VAL A 178 -30.44 7.09 18.71
CA VAL A 178 -30.31 8.52 18.44
C VAL A 178 -29.11 9.05 19.22
N LEU A 179 -28.18 9.68 18.52
CA LEU A 179 -26.97 10.27 19.06
C LEU A 179 -27.11 11.80 19.04
N GLY A 180 -27.14 12.42 20.21
CA GLY A 180 -27.17 13.86 20.39
C GLY A 180 -25.78 14.39 20.74
N VAL A 181 -25.33 15.39 19.98
CA VAL A 181 -23.93 15.82 20.00
C VAL A 181 -23.79 17.32 20.21
N ARG A 182 -22.74 17.72 20.93
CA ARG A 182 -22.36 19.12 21.13
C ARG A 182 -20.83 19.26 21.13
N GLY A 183 -20.28 19.83 20.06
CA GLY A 183 -18.85 20.15 19.95
C GLY A 183 -17.96 18.93 20.18
N THR A 184 -17.97 18.01 19.24
CA THR A 184 -17.46 16.64 19.43
C THR A 184 -16.89 16.15 18.10
N GLU A 185 -15.80 15.40 18.17
CA GLU A 185 -15.36 14.51 17.09
C GLU A 185 -15.76 13.08 17.44
N PHE A 186 -16.52 12.43 16.55
CA PHE A 186 -17.03 11.08 16.82
C PHE A 186 -17.29 10.31 15.54
N ARG A 187 -17.34 8.98 15.69
CA ARG A 187 -17.69 8.04 14.63
C ARG A 187 -18.98 7.30 14.98
N VAL A 188 -19.75 7.03 13.94
CA VAL A 188 -20.96 6.19 14.02
C VAL A 188 -20.90 5.18 12.92
N ALA A 189 -20.99 3.90 13.28
CA ALA A 189 -21.24 2.82 12.34
C ALA A 189 -22.55 2.13 12.70
N THR A 190 -23.27 1.63 11.70
CA THR A 190 -24.52 0.90 11.96
C THR A 190 -24.76 -0.17 10.90
N ASP A 191 -25.30 -1.29 11.36
CA ASP A 191 -25.84 -2.35 10.51
C ASP A 191 -27.29 -2.66 10.92
N ASP A 192 -27.82 -3.79 10.44
CA ASP A 192 -29.20 -4.21 10.73
C ASP A 192 -29.44 -4.56 12.21
N LYS A 193 -28.38 -4.82 12.97
CA LYS A 193 -28.45 -5.34 14.35
C LYS A 193 -28.04 -4.31 15.38
N GLN A 194 -27.01 -3.52 15.10
CA GLN A 194 -26.32 -2.70 16.07
C GLN A 194 -25.86 -1.36 15.50
N THR A 195 -25.67 -0.41 16.41
CA THR A 195 -25.00 0.86 16.18
C THR A 195 -23.81 0.97 17.10
N TRP A 196 -22.64 1.25 16.54
CA TRP A 196 -21.42 1.58 17.25
C TRP A 196 -21.26 3.08 17.30
N ASN A 197 -20.99 3.62 18.49
CA ASN A 197 -20.57 4.99 18.70
C ASN A 197 -19.18 5.00 19.31
N GLU A 198 -18.27 5.77 18.72
CA GLU A 198 -16.93 6.01 19.26
C GLU A 198 -16.75 7.52 19.38
N THR A 199 -16.51 8.00 20.60
CA THR A 199 -16.32 9.43 20.88
C THR A 199 -14.83 9.71 20.99
N LEU A 200 -14.29 10.49 20.05
CA LEU A 200 -12.86 10.81 19.96
C LEU A 200 -12.53 12.07 20.77
N ASP A 201 -13.39 13.08 20.69
CA ASP A 201 -13.32 14.31 21.48
C ASP A 201 -14.71 14.72 22.00
N GLY A 202 -14.80 15.46 23.10
CA GLY A 202 -16.06 15.94 23.65
C GLY A 202 -16.94 14.84 24.28
N THR A 203 -18.26 14.93 24.06
CA THR A 203 -19.24 13.98 24.62
C THR A 203 -20.40 13.75 23.67
N VAL A 204 -20.86 12.50 23.57
CA VAL A 204 -22.05 12.09 22.81
C VAL A 204 -23.09 11.51 23.76
N ALA A 205 -24.33 11.99 23.67
CA ALA A 205 -25.47 11.38 24.33
C ALA A 205 -26.09 10.33 23.40
N VAL A 206 -26.05 9.06 23.78
CA VAL A 206 -26.63 7.95 23.02
C VAL A 206 -27.93 7.54 23.70
N SER A 207 -29.03 7.53 22.96
CA SER A 207 -30.35 7.11 23.42
C SER A 207 -30.88 5.99 22.52
N GLY A 208 -31.36 4.89 23.09
CA GLY A 208 -31.85 3.76 22.30
C GLY A 208 -33.17 4.09 21.59
N ALA A 209 -33.31 3.61 20.35
CA ALA A 209 -34.49 3.84 19.52
C ALA A 209 -35.62 2.88 19.92
N MET A 210 -36.63 3.38 20.64
CA MET A 210 -37.81 2.60 21.01
C MET A 210 -38.85 2.58 19.88
N LYS A 211 -39.31 1.39 19.47
CA LYS A 211 -40.50 1.26 18.62
C LYS A 211 -41.76 1.44 19.47
N GLY A 212 -42.52 2.52 19.23
CA GLY A 212 -43.98 2.53 19.47
C GLY A 212 -44.54 2.88 20.86
N GLY A 213 -43.81 3.53 21.77
CA GLY A 213 -44.35 3.92 23.09
C GLY A 213 -44.28 5.43 23.35
N LYS A 214 -45.44 6.12 23.41
CA LYS A 214 -45.51 7.49 23.96
C LYS A 214 -45.13 7.44 25.45
N GLY A 215 -43.96 7.97 25.81
CA GLY A 215 -43.65 8.37 27.19
C GLY A 215 -42.53 7.64 27.94
N ALA A 216 -41.79 6.73 27.31
CA ALA A 216 -40.61 6.15 27.96
C ALA A 216 -39.33 6.77 27.39
N THR A 217 -38.67 7.61 28.18
CA THR A 217 -37.31 8.09 27.90
C THR A 217 -36.40 6.89 27.80
N GLY A 218 -35.98 6.55 26.57
CA GLY A 218 -34.94 5.56 26.35
C GLY A 218 -33.74 5.91 27.22
N ARG A 219 -33.17 4.90 27.90
CA ARG A 219 -32.00 5.09 28.77
C ARG A 219 -30.95 5.81 27.95
N THR A 220 -30.55 7.00 28.40
CA THR A 220 -29.56 7.82 27.71
C THR A 220 -28.22 7.61 28.40
N THR A 221 -27.22 7.23 27.63
CA THR A 221 -25.86 7.00 28.09
C THR A 221 -24.98 8.12 27.55
N LEU A 222 -24.23 8.78 28.41
CA LEU A 222 -23.21 9.75 28.00
C LEU A 222 -21.90 8.99 27.72
N VAL A 223 -21.35 9.20 26.52
CA VAL A 223 -20.09 8.62 26.08
C VAL A 223 -19.09 9.77 25.95
N THR A 224 -18.04 9.74 26.75
CA THR A 224 -17.00 10.77 26.78
C THR A 224 -15.84 10.41 25.85
N ALA A 225 -14.99 11.39 25.55
CA ALA A 225 -13.78 11.20 24.74
C ALA A 225 -12.97 9.96 25.17
N GLY A 226 -12.47 9.22 24.19
CA GLY A 226 -11.73 7.97 24.40
C GLY A 226 -12.60 6.77 24.77
N HIS A 227 -13.93 6.89 24.74
CA HIS A 227 -14.86 5.79 25.00
C HIS A 227 -15.81 5.56 23.82
N GLY A 228 -16.35 4.35 23.76
CA GLY A 228 -17.38 3.97 22.81
C GLY A 228 -18.45 3.09 23.44
N THR A 229 -19.61 3.01 22.80
CA THR A 229 -20.71 2.14 23.20
C THR A 229 -21.38 1.50 22.01
N VAL A 230 -22.06 0.39 22.26
CA VAL A 230 -22.87 -0.33 21.27
C VAL A 230 -24.33 -0.24 21.69
N ALA A 231 -25.18 0.25 20.80
CA ALA A 231 -26.63 0.19 20.92
C ALA A 231 -27.16 -0.98 20.10
N GLY A 232 -27.88 -1.88 20.76
CA GLY A 232 -28.44 -3.08 20.15
C GLY A 232 -29.96 -3.05 20.05
N ALA A 233 -30.55 -4.24 19.90
CA ALA A 233 -31.99 -4.41 19.81
C ALA A 233 -32.72 -3.94 21.10
N GLN A 234 -34.01 -3.61 20.97
CA GLN A 234 -34.89 -3.14 22.04
C GLN A 234 -34.34 -1.93 22.84
N ALA A 235 -33.61 -1.02 22.17
CA ALA A 235 -33.07 0.19 22.78
C ALA A 235 -32.08 -0.07 23.94
N HIS A 236 -31.48 -1.26 24.01
CA HIS A 236 -30.42 -1.55 24.96
C HIS A 236 -29.11 -0.88 24.54
N ILE A 237 -28.48 -0.15 25.47
CA ILE A 237 -27.19 0.50 25.28
C ILE A 237 -26.21 -0.15 26.26
N ALA A 238 -25.13 -0.72 25.72
CA ALA A 238 -24.05 -1.28 26.51
C ALA A 238 -23.35 -0.18 27.33
N GLU A 239 -22.68 -0.57 28.41
CA GLU A 239 -21.86 0.37 29.17
C GLU A 239 -20.71 0.90 28.29
N PRO A 240 -20.37 2.21 28.38
CA PRO A 240 -19.25 2.76 27.65
C PRO A 240 -17.94 2.04 28.01
N GLN A 241 -17.18 1.66 26.99
CA GLN A 241 -15.89 1.00 27.12
C GLN A 241 -14.79 1.90 26.56
N ALA A 242 -13.60 1.81 27.14
CA ALA A 242 -12.44 2.50 26.61
C ALA A 242 -12.16 2.03 25.16
N LEU A 243 -11.91 2.99 24.28
CA LEU A 243 -11.53 2.70 22.90
C LEU A 243 -10.12 2.10 22.87
N PRO A 244 -9.86 1.14 21.96
CA PRO A 244 -8.51 0.60 21.78
C PRO A 244 -7.48 1.69 21.50
N VAL A 245 -6.25 1.44 21.95
CA VAL A 245 -5.10 2.28 21.64
C VAL A 245 -4.74 2.18 20.15
N ALA A 246 -4.14 3.25 19.62
CA ALA A 246 -3.68 3.28 18.24
C ALA A 246 -2.52 2.28 18.00
N PRO A 247 -2.48 1.59 16.84
CA PRO A 247 -1.30 0.85 16.40
C PRO A 247 -0.09 1.79 16.22
N VAL A 248 1.09 1.36 16.67
CA VAL A 248 2.33 2.15 16.53
C VAL A 248 2.97 1.91 15.16
N LEU A 249 2.90 2.88 14.25
CA LEU A 249 3.29 2.71 12.84
C LEU A 249 4.76 3.04 12.54
N SER A 250 5.56 3.42 13.54
CA SER A 250 6.92 3.93 13.34
C SER A 250 7.93 2.95 12.74
N GLY A 251 7.59 1.65 12.69
CA GLY A 251 8.41 0.62 12.05
C GLY A 251 8.13 0.40 10.56
N LEU A 252 7.11 1.05 10.00
CA LEU A 252 6.77 0.89 8.58
C LEU A 252 7.75 1.64 7.67
N PRO A 253 8.06 1.12 6.47
CA PRO A 253 8.76 1.89 5.44
C PRO A 253 7.96 3.14 5.06
N SER A 254 8.65 4.24 4.74
CA SER A 254 8.03 5.45 4.18
C SER A 254 8.01 5.44 2.65
N LEU A 255 8.81 4.58 2.00
CA LEU A 255 8.88 4.45 0.55
C LEU A 255 8.54 3.01 0.14
N PHE A 256 7.65 2.87 -0.82
CA PHE A 256 7.27 1.61 -1.42
C PHE A 256 7.49 1.67 -2.93
N GLU A 257 8.19 0.65 -3.44
CA GLU A 257 8.72 0.61 -4.81
C GLU A 257 8.13 -0.55 -5.62
N ARG A 258 6.96 -1.07 -5.20
CA ARG A 258 6.27 -2.18 -5.83
C ARG A 258 4.77 -1.84 -5.97
N PRO A 259 4.11 -2.16 -7.10
CA PRO A 259 2.71 -1.77 -7.33
C PRO A 259 1.73 -2.38 -6.32
N LEU A 260 2.04 -3.58 -5.82
CA LEU A 260 1.30 -4.21 -4.72
C LEU A 260 1.91 -3.76 -3.38
N LEU A 261 1.23 -2.83 -2.73
CA LEU A 261 1.61 -2.34 -1.42
C LEU A 261 1.32 -3.41 -0.37
N ARG A 262 2.35 -3.86 0.35
CA ARG A 262 2.24 -4.78 1.49
C ARG A 262 2.50 -4.01 2.77
N LEU A 263 1.53 -4.04 3.68
CA LEU A 263 1.62 -3.36 4.97
C LEU A 263 1.49 -4.40 6.08
N ASP A 264 2.55 -4.55 6.85
CA ASP A 264 2.61 -5.42 8.01
C ASP A 264 2.60 -4.54 9.26
N LEU A 265 1.43 -4.42 9.88
CA LEU A 265 1.24 -3.65 11.11
C LEU A 265 1.74 -4.46 12.33
N PRO A 266 2.13 -3.81 13.43
CA PRO A 266 2.37 -4.53 14.68
C PRO A 266 1.06 -5.08 15.25
N GLU A 267 1.15 -6.24 15.89
CA GLU A 267 0.02 -6.82 16.64
C GLU A 267 -0.32 -5.95 17.86
N VAL A 268 -1.61 -5.68 18.04
CA VAL A 268 -2.15 -5.00 19.22
C VAL A 268 -2.93 -6.02 20.06
N PRO A 269 -2.55 -6.25 21.34
CA PRO A 269 -3.25 -7.18 22.22
C PRO A 269 -4.75 -6.84 22.35
N GLY A 270 -5.61 -7.85 22.18
CA GLY A 270 -7.06 -7.70 22.28
C GLY A 270 -7.74 -7.12 21.02
N ALA A 271 -6.99 -6.87 19.95
CA ALA A 271 -7.58 -6.49 18.66
C ALA A 271 -8.33 -7.68 18.03
N SER A 272 -9.59 -7.47 17.68
CA SER A 272 -10.42 -8.44 16.94
C SER A 272 -10.35 -8.21 15.42
N ASN A 273 -10.04 -6.98 15.01
CA ASN A 273 -9.99 -6.57 13.62
C ASN A 273 -9.12 -5.31 13.48
N TYR A 274 -8.53 -5.13 12.31
CA TYR A 274 -7.77 -3.95 11.91
C TYR A 274 -8.49 -3.28 10.75
N ARG A 275 -8.41 -1.95 10.68
CA ARG A 275 -8.82 -1.15 9.53
C ARG A 275 -7.66 -0.27 9.12
N ILE A 276 -7.37 -0.23 7.82
CA ILE A 276 -6.48 0.76 7.22
C ILE A 276 -7.23 1.63 6.24
N GLN A 277 -6.81 2.89 6.13
CA GLN A 277 -7.21 3.83 5.10
C GLN A 277 -5.98 4.55 4.57
N ILE A 278 -5.91 4.71 3.25
CA ILE A 278 -4.83 5.45 2.57
C ILE A 278 -5.46 6.63 1.86
N ALA A 279 -5.02 7.83 2.17
CA ALA A 279 -5.57 9.07 1.63
C ALA A 279 -4.49 10.00 1.06
N GLU A 280 -4.88 10.88 0.14
CA GLU A 280 -4.00 11.91 -0.43
C GLU A 280 -3.83 13.15 0.48
N ASP A 281 -4.56 13.22 1.59
CA ASP A 281 -4.50 14.31 2.55
C ASP A 281 -4.57 13.81 3.99
N ALA A 282 -3.97 14.58 4.91
CA ALA A 282 -3.89 14.26 6.33
C ALA A 282 -5.24 14.26 7.06
N ASP A 283 -6.25 14.93 6.50
CA ASP A 283 -7.61 14.97 7.05
C ASP A 283 -8.46 13.77 6.60
N PHE A 284 -7.92 12.89 5.75
CA PHE A 284 -8.60 11.72 5.18
C PHE A 284 -9.91 12.08 4.44
N ARG A 285 -9.93 13.20 3.70
CA ARG A 285 -11.06 13.59 2.84
C ARG A 285 -10.99 12.89 1.48
N ARG A 286 -9.79 12.60 0.99
CA ARG A 286 -9.54 11.88 -0.28
C ARG A 286 -8.97 10.48 -0.05
N VAL A 287 -9.76 9.60 0.56
CA VAL A 287 -9.38 8.19 0.76
C VAL A 287 -9.39 7.45 -0.57
N ARG A 288 -8.25 6.86 -0.96
CA ARG A 288 -8.08 6.09 -2.20
C ARG A 288 -8.19 4.58 -2.01
N ALA A 289 -7.87 4.11 -0.81
CA ALA A 289 -7.97 2.69 -0.47
C ALA A 289 -8.39 2.52 1.00
N GLU A 290 -9.16 1.47 1.24
CA GLU A 290 -9.53 1.00 2.56
C GLU A 290 -9.52 -0.53 2.57
N ALA A 291 -9.12 -1.11 3.70
CA ALA A 291 -9.22 -2.55 3.91
C ALA A 291 -9.44 -2.85 5.39
N THR A 292 -10.11 -3.96 5.67
CA THR A 292 -10.25 -4.54 7.01
C THR A 292 -9.74 -5.97 7.03
N SER A 293 -9.15 -6.38 8.16
CA SER A 293 -8.61 -7.73 8.32
C SER A 293 -8.51 -8.11 9.81
N PRO A 294 -8.83 -9.36 10.20
CA PRO A 294 -8.56 -9.85 11.55
C PRO A 294 -7.05 -10.03 11.81
N GLN A 295 -6.22 -10.08 10.76
CA GLN A 295 -4.77 -10.17 10.84
C GLN A 295 -4.12 -8.83 10.48
N PRO A 296 -2.96 -8.48 11.05
CA PRO A 296 -2.30 -7.20 10.82
C PRO A 296 -1.53 -7.13 9.48
N HIS A 297 -1.89 -7.97 8.50
CA HIS A 297 -1.27 -8.03 7.18
C HIS A 297 -2.22 -7.55 6.10
N PHE A 298 -1.81 -6.53 5.36
CA PHE A 298 -2.64 -5.90 4.33
C PHE A 298 -1.95 -5.91 2.96
N ARG A 299 -2.80 -6.00 1.93
CA ARG A 299 -2.39 -5.88 0.53
C ARG A 299 -3.28 -4.84 -0.12
N VAL A 300 -2.68 -3.78 -0.66
CA VAL A 300 -3.37 -2.73 -1.41
C VAL A 300 -2.80 -2.71 -2.82
N ALA A 301 -3.69 -2.85 -3.80
CA ALA A 301 -3.37 -2.78 -5.21
C ALA A 301 -3.95 -1.50 -5.83
N ASP A 302 -3.63 -1.26 -7.11
CA ASP A 302 -4.23 -0.21 -7.94
C ASP A 302 -4.08 1.22 -7.42
N LEU A 303 -3.12 1.46 -6.53
CA LEU A 303 -2.77 2.80 -6.08
C LEU A 303 -1.80 3.44 -7.12
N PRO A 304 -2.09 4.67 -7.59
CA PRO A 304 -1.15 5.44 -8.40
C PRO A 304 0.12 5.79 -7.62
N ASP A 305 1.19 6.13 -8.34
CA ASP A 305 2.38 6.69 -7.71
C ASP A 305 2.03 8.05 -7.08
N GLY A 306 2.54 8.32 -5.88
CA GLY A 306 2.19 9.52 -5.14
C GLY A 306 2.59 9.50 -3.66
N HIS A 307 2.34 10.62 -2.99
CA HIS A 307 2.47 10.76 -1.54
C HIS A 307 1.10 10.58 -0.88
N TYR A 308 1.07 9.81 0.19
CA TYR A 308 -0.14 9.42 0.88
C TYR A 308 0.05 9.47 2.40
N HIS A 309 -1.09 9.51 3.08
CA HIS A 309 -1.23 9.32 4.51
C HIS A 309 -1.93 7.99 4.76
N LEU A 310 -1.28 7.09 5.48
CA LEU A 310 -1.89 5.89 6.04
C LEU A 310 -2.49 6.23 7.40
N ARG A 311 -3.68 5.70 7.66
CA ARG A 311 -4.32 5.65 8.97
C ARG A 311 -4.69 4.22 9.28
N ALA A 312 -4.28 3.74 10.44
CA ALA A 312 -4.61 2.41 10.94
C ALA A 312 -5.27 2.50 12.31
N ARG A 313 -6.25 1.64 12.54
CA ARG A 313 -6.91 1.49 13.84
C ARG A 313 -7.33 0.04 14.05
N VAL A 314 -7.49 -0.34 15.32
CA VAL A 314 -7.98 -1.66 15.71
C VAL A 314 -9.36 -1.59 16.33
N ALA A 315 -10.10 -2.68 16.24
CA ALA A 315 -11.36 -2.86 16.94
C ALA A 315 -11.20 -3.84 18.11
N ASN A 316 -11.91 -3.61 19.21
CA ASN A 316 -12.01 -4.60 20.30
C ASN A 316 -12.98 -5.74 19.98
N ALA A 317 -13.17 -6.68 20.91
CA ALA A 317 -14.08 -7.82 20.73
C ALA A 317 -15.53 -7.43 20.44
N GLN A 318 -15.96 -6.23 20.82
CA GLN A 318 -17.31 -5.67 20.58
C GLN A 318 -17.40 -4.91 19.26
N GLY A 319 -16.31 -4.81 18.50
CA GLY A 319 -16.24 -4.11 17.22
C GLY A 319 -16.07 -2.59 17.32
N LEU A 320 -15.84 -2.04 18.52
CA LEU A 320 -15.56 -0.60 18.68
C LEU A 320 -14.15 -0.29 18.19
N GLU A 321 -14.03 0.61 17.22
CA GLU A 321 -12.76 1.01 16.65
C GLU A 321 -12.04 2.05 17.55
N GLY A 322 -10.71 1.94 17.61
CA GLY A 322 -9.84 2.70 18.51
C GLY A 322 -9.39 4.05 17.98
N GLN A 323 -8.35 4.58 18.64
CA GLN A 323 -7.62 5.77 18.18
C GLN A 323 -6.86 5.47 16.88
N ASP A 324 -6.61 6.52 16.10
CA ASP A 324 -5.96 6.45 14.80
C ASP A 324 -4.43 6.55 14.96
N GLY A 325 -3.70 5.56 14.47
CA GLY A 325 -2.27 5.66 14.19
C GLY A 325 -2.06 6.13 12.76
N THR A 326 -1.18 7.12 12.53
CA THR A 326 -0.92 7.66 11.18
C THR A 326 0.53 7.50 10.76
N TRP A 327 0.75 7.34 9.45
CA TRP A 327 2.07 7.19 8.87
C TRP A 327 2.14 7.80 7.47
N PRO A 328 3.13 8.64 7.15
CA PRO A 328 3.34 9.09 5.78
C PRO A 328 3.94 7.94 4.95
N LEU A 329 3.44 7.75 3.74
CA LEU A 329 4.05 6.84 2.78
C LEU A 329 4.10 7.43 1.38
N GLN A 330 5.09 7.01 0.60
CA GLN A 330 5.25 7.32 -0.81
C GLN A 330 5.22 6.02 -1.61
N LEU A 331 4.35 5.95 -2.61
CA LEU A 331 4.39 4.90 -3.61
C LEU A 331 5.13 5.43 -4.84
N LYS A 332 6.26 4.83 -5.17
CA LYS A 332 7.04 5.09 -6.39
C LYS A 332 7.38 3.78 -7.08
N ALA A 333 6.36 3.12 -7.60
CA ALA A 333 6.49 1.80 -8.20
C ALA A 333 6.74 1.84 -9.72
N ARG A 334 6.54 3.01 -10.35
CA ARG A 334 6.50 3.16 -11.80
C ARG A 334 7.52 4.21 -12.26
N PRO A 335 8.00 4.17 -13.52
CA PRO A 335 7.90 3.04 -14.43
C PRO A 335 8.54 1.79 -13.82
N GLU A 336 7.95 0.62 -14.06
CA GLU A 336 8.42 -0.63 -13.49
C GLU A 336 9.86 -0.95 -13.95
N PRO A 337 10.67 -1.58 -13.10
CA PRO A 337 12.00 -2.00 -13.48
C PRO A 337 11.92 -3.07 -14.59
N PRO A 338 12.86 -3.09 -15.54
CA PRO A 338 12.94 -4.14 -16.55
C PRO A 338 13.18 -5.51 -15.93
N ILE A 339 12.76 -6.57 -16.63
CA ILE A 339 13.08 -7.95 -16.24
C ILE A 339 14.47 -8.30 -16.80
N PRO A 340 15.44 -8.69 -15.96
CA PRO A 340 16.74 -9.17 -16.42
C PRO A 340 16.62 -10.41 -17.32
N THR A 341 17.30 -10.44 -18.46
CA THR A 341 17.35 -11.62 -19.36
C THR A 341 18.71 -12.29 -19.35
N ALA A 342 19.80 -11.52 -19.27
CA ALA A 342 21.14 -12.05 -19.05
C ALA A 342 22.05 -11.05 -18.32
N PRO A 343 23.05 -11.53 -17.58
CA PRO A 343 23.26 -12.92 -17.17
C PRO A 343 22.16 -13.40 -16.19
N ALA A 344 21.87 -14.70 -16.16
CA ALA A 344 20.91 -15.23 -15.17
C ALA A 344 21.40 -15.01 -13.73
N ASN A 345 20.48 -15.01 -12.76
CA ASN A 345 20.86 -14.91 -11.35
C ASN A 345 21.84 -16.02 -10.97
N ARG A 346 22.96 -15.65 -10.34
CA ARG A 346 24.08 -16.53 -9.95
C ARG A 346 24.82 -17.17 -11.14
N ALA A 347 24.73 -16.59 -12.33
CA ALA A 347 25.49 -17.07 -13.48
C ALA A 347 27.00 -16.98 -13.23
N LYS A 348 27.74 -18.01 -13.69
CA LYS A 348 29.21 -18.04 -13.69
C LYS A 348 29.70 -17.76 -15.11
N LEU A 349 30.36 -16.64 -15.32
CA LEU A 349 30.94 -16.26 -16.62
C LEU A 349 32.47 -16.31 -16.55
N ARG A 350 33.10 -17.06 -17.45
CA ARG A 350 34.55 -17.07 -17.65
C ARG A 350 34.93 -16.11 -18.76
N ALA A 351 34.91 -14.81 -18.46
CA ALA A 351 35.07 -13.73 -19.41
C ALA A 351 35.74 -12.52 -18.74
N ARG A 352 36.16 -11.53 -19.53
CA ARG A 352 36.70 -10.25 -19.02
C ARG A 352 35.67 -9.11 -19.08
N GLU A 353 34.54 -9.37 -19.69
CA GLU A 353 33.40 -8.48 -19.80
C GLU A 353 32.11 -9.28 -19.62
N ALA A 354 31.07 -8.61 -19.14
CA ALA A 354 29.74 -9.17 -19.03
C ALA A 354 28.80 -8.38 -19.93
N HIS A 355 28.05 -9.10 -20.76
CA HIS A 355 26.94 -8.54 -21.52
C HIS A 355 25.66 -8.68 -20.69
N PHE A 356 25.10 -7.54 -20.32
CA PHE A 356 23.83 -7.42 -19.63
C PHE A 356 22.73 -7.13 -20.64
N SER A 357 21.61 -7.82 -20.51
CA SER A 357 20.39 -7.55 -21.29
C SER A 357 19.15 -7.69 -20.42
N TRP A 358 18.10 -6.97 -20.81
CA TRP A 358 16.82 -6.95 -20.12
C TRP A 358 15.66 -6.72 -21.09
N THR A 359 14.42 -6.87 -20.61
CA THR A 359 13.23 -6.58 -21.41
C THR A 359 13.09 -5.08 -21.69
N ALA A 360 12.69 -4.71 -22.91
CA ALA A 360 12.31 -3.33 -23.19
C ALA A 360 11.01 -2.94 -22.47
N HIS A 361 10.97 -1.77 -21.84
CA HIS A 361 9.76 -1.23 -21.22
C HIS A 361 9.06 -0.26 -22.18
N PRO A 362 7.74 -0.38 -22.46
CA PRO A 362 7.06 0.44 -23.47
C PRO A 362 7.12 1.96 -23.24
N GLN A 363 7.26 2.36 -21.98
CA GLN A 363 7.38 3.77 -21.58
C GLN A 363 8.83 4.19 -21.29
N ALA A 364 9.83 3.33 -21.52
CA ALA A 364 11.22 3.68 -21.31
C ALA A 364 11.69 4.69 -22.34
N ARG A 365 12.30 5.78 -21.85
CA ARG A 365 13.19 6.64 -22.65
C ARG A 365 14.62 6.14 -22.58
N ALA A 366 15.03 5.66 -21.40
CA ALA A 366 16.35 5.13 -21.14
C ALA A 366 16.33 4.21 -19.90
N TYR A 367 17.46 3.54 -19.68
CA TYR A 367 17.70 2.66 -18.54
C TYR A 367 18.84 3.15 -17.68
N ARG A 368 18.87 2.68 -16.44
CA ARG A 368 19.98 2.83 -15.52
C ARG A 368 20.46 1.45 -15.11
N LEU A 369 21.77 1.25 -15.07
CA LEU A 369 22.43 -0.01 -14.68
C LEU A 369 23.43 0.29 -13.57
N GLN A 370 23.29 -0.41 -12.45
CA GLN A 370 24.29 -0.41 -11.39
C GLN A 370 24.90 -1.80 -11.23
N VAL A 371 26.22 -1.83 -11.03
CA VAL A 371 26.99 -3.03 -10.67
C VAL A 371 27.80 -2.69 -9.42
N ALA A 372 27.76 -3.54 -8.40
CA ALA A 372 28.39 -3.35 -7.11
C ALA A 372 29.11 -4.62 -6.64
N ARG A 373 30.05 -4.47 -5.69
CA ARG A 373 30.69 -5.61 -5.00
C ARG A 373 29.84 -6.18 -3.86
N ASP A 374 28.83 -5.45 -3.41
CA ASP A 374 27.97 -5.81 -2.29
C ASP A 374 26.48 -5.75 -2.66
N ALA A 375 25.66 -6.52 -1.94
CA ALA A 375 24.21 -6.56 -2.16
C ALA A 375 23.48 -5.25 -1.84
N GLY A 376 24.10 -4.37 -1.03
CA GLY A 376 23.55 -3.07 -0.65
C GLY A 376 23.78 -1.96 -1.67
N PHE A 377 24.54 -2.23 -2.74
CA PHE A 377 24.97 -1.23 -3.72
C PHE A 377 25.69 -0.03 -3.07
N THR A 378 26.50 -0.31 -2.04
CA THR A 378 27.31 0.70 -1.34
C THR A 378 28.73 0.80 -1.91
N GLN A 379 29.23 -0.26 -2.54
CA GLN A 379 30.52 -0.35 -3.22
C GLN A 379 30.30 -0.50 -4.73
N LEU A 380 29.90 0.61 -5.36
CA LEU A 380 29.61 0.66 -6.79
C LEU A 380 30.90 0.46 -7.62
N VAL A 381 30.81 -0.42 -8.60
CA VAL A 381 31.81 -0.63 -9.66
C VAL A 381 31.37 0.09 -10.93
N LEU A 382 30.06 0.12 -11.18
CA LEU A 382 29.43 0.84 -12.27
C LEU A 382 28.15 1.50 -11.79
N ASP A 383 27.93 2.75 -12.19
CA ASP A 383 26.64 3.44 -12.10
C ASP A 383 26.41 4.20 -13.41
N GLN A 384 25.74 3.54 -14.34
CA GLN A 384 25.49 4.07 -15.67
C GLN A 384 24.03 4.50 -15.81
N ALA A 385 23.84 5.69 -16.34
CA ALA A 385 22.52 6.25 -16.64
C ALA A 385 22.36 6.48 -18.13
N ASP A 386 21.12 6.80 -18.53
CA ASP A 386 20.75 7.21 -19.87
C ASP A 386 21.09 6.19 -20.97
N LEU A 387 21.07 4.89 -20.63
CA LEU A 387 21.23 3.78 -21.59
C LEU A 387 20.02 3.72 -22.53
N PRO A 388 20.17 3.93 -23.85
CA PRO A 388 19.03 3.95 -24.77
C PRO A 388 18.54 2.54 -25.10
N ASP A 389 19.47 1.60 -25.21
CA ASP A 389 19.21 0.22 -25.61
C ASP A 389 19.01 -0.67 -24.37
N PRO A 390 18.22 -1.76 -24.48
CA PRO A 390 17.96 -2.67 -23.38
C PRO A 390 19.11 -3.67 -23.14
N GLU A 391 20.34 -3.21 -23.37
CA GLU A 391 21.56 -3.97 -23.21
C GLU A 391 22.76 -3.06 -22.88
N ALA A 392 23.77 -3.65 -22.23
CA ALA A 392 25.05 -2.99 -21.99
C ALA A 392 26.15 -4.03 -21.80
N THR A 393 27.32 -3.80 -22.41
CA THR A 393 28.51 -4.62 -22.18
C THR A 393 29.47 -3.88 -21.26
N VAL A 394 29.86 -4.51 -20.16
CA VAL A 394 30.67 -3.89 -19.10
C VAL A 394 31.93 -4.73 -18.87
N PRO A 395 33.14 -4.14 -18.99
CA PRO A 395 34.37 -4.79 -18.56
C PRO A 395 34.33 -5.05 -17.05
N LEU A 396 34.44 -6.32 -16.66
CA LEU A 396 34.39 -6.72 -15.26
C LEU A 396 35.51 -7.74 -15.00
N PRO A 397 36.49 -7.40 -14.13
CA PRO A 397 37.48 -8.37 -13.65
C PRO A 397 36.83 -9.55 -12.94
N ALA A 398 37.61 -10.62 -12.71
CA ALA A 398 37.16 -11.72 -11.87
C ALA A 398 36.69 -11.24 -10.49
N GLY A 399 35.66 -11.89 -9.99
CA GLY A 399 35.04 -11.61 -8.69
C GLY A 399 33.53 -11.72 -8.74
N ASP A 400 32.90 -11.48 -7.60
CA ASP A 400 31.46 -11.56 -7.43
C ASP A 400 30.87 -10.16 -7.46
N TYR A 401 29.74 -10.01 -8.15
CA TYR A 401 29.08 -8.71 -8.36
C TYR A 401 27.57 -8.83 -8.20
N HIS A 402 26.98 -7.79 -7.63
CA HIS A 402 25.54 -7.57 -7.61
C HIS A 402 25.18 -6.53 -8.67
N TRP A 403 24.15 -6.79 -9.46
CA TRP A 403 23.70 -5.84 -10.47
C TRP A 403 22.19 -5.66 -10.47
N ARG A 404 21.74 -4.46 -10.86
CA ARG A 404 20.32 -4.10 -10.91
C ARG A 404 20.06 -3.09 -12.03
N ILE A 405 18.84 -3.10 -12.56
CA ILE A 405 18.38 -2.20 -13.63
C ILE A 405 17.16 -1.41 -13.15
N ALA A 406 17.04 -0.18 -13.62
CA ALA A 406 15.84 0.64 -13.45
C ALA A 406 15.45 1.33 -14.75
N THR A 407 14.15 1.58 -14.91
CA THR A 407 13.61 2.33 -16.04
C THR A 407 13.66 3.84 -15.75
N THR A 408 13.86 4.64 -16.80
CA THR A 408 13.64 6.09 -16.79
C THR A 408 12.63 6.41 -17.89
N ALA A 409 11.49 7.00 -17.53
CA ALA A 409 10.43 7.36 -18.47
C ALA A 409 10.66 8.74 -19.10
N ALA A 410 9.73 9.19 -19.95
CA ALA A 410 9.76 10.55 -20.50
C ALA A 410 9.70 11.61 -19.37
N GLY A 411 10.56 12.63 -19.46
CA GLY A 411 10.81 13.60 -18.36
C GLY A 411 11.91 13.13 -17.39
N PRO A 412 12.01 13.73 -16.18
CA PRO A 412 12.96 13.31 -15.15
C PRO A 412 12.45 12.12 -14.30
N ASP A 413 11.39 11.42 -14.73
CA ASP A 413 10.74 10.38 -13.93
C ASP A 413 11.54 9.07 -13.89
N LYS A 414 12.06 8.76 -12.70
CA LYS A 414 12.94 7.63 -12.42
C LYS A 414 12.15 6.52 -11.74
N GLY A 415 12.07 5.36 -12.36
CA GLY A 415 11.49 4.16 -11.75
C GLY A 415 12.34 3.63 -10.59
N PRO A 416 11.79 2.76 -9.75
CA PRO A 416 12.57 2.07 -8.73
C PRO A 416 13.56 1.09 -9.36
N TRP A 417 14.51 0.64 -8.54
CA TRP A 417 15.39 -0.46 -8.93
C TRP A 417 14.68 -1.81 -8.90
N GLY A 418 15.01 -2.66 -9.86
CA GLY A 418 14.64 -4.07 -9.86
C GLY A 418 15.37 -4.86 -8.79
N ASP A 419 14.99 -6.13 -8.65
CA ASP A 419 15.65 -7.04 -7.72
C ASP A 419 17.11 -7.29 -8.14
N ALA A 420 18.01 -7.26 -7.17
CA ALA A 420 19.43 -7.47 -7.39
C ALA A 420 19.73 -8.90 -7.86
N GLN A 421 20.53 -9.02 -8.92
CA GLN A 421 21.02 -10.27 -9.47
C GLN A 421 22.49 -10.48 -9.07
N LEU A 422 22.89 -11.71 -8.78
CA LEU A 422 24.29 -12.06 -8.51
C LEU A 422 24.98 -12.55 -9.79
N LEU A 423 26.20 -12.10 -10.04
CA LEU A 423 27.05 -12.51 -11.17
C LEU A 423 28.43 -12.94 -10.64
N LEU A 424 28.90 -14.12 -11.05
CA LEU A 424 30.19 -14.68 -10.70
C LEU A 424 31.13 -14.58 -11.90
N MET A 425 31.93 -13.53 -11.98
CA MET A 425 32.97 -13.39 -13.01
C MET A 425 34.18 -14.21 -12.61
N ARG A 426 34.69 -15.02 -13.52
CA ARG A 426 35.87 -15.85 -13.35
C ARG A 426 36.81 -15.60 -14.51
N ASP A 427 38.09 -15.87 -14.28
CA ASP A 427 39.06 -15.72 -15.36
C ASP A 427 38.69 -16.62 -16.55
N PRO A 428 38.80 -16.12 -17.78
CA PRO A 428 38.73 -16.97 -18.96
C PRO A 428 39.74 -18.11 -18.82
N PRO A 429 39.43 -19.31 -19.33
CA PRO A 429 40.43 -20.37 -19.38
C PRO A 429 41.66 -19.82 -20.14
N ALA A 430 42.85 -19.97 -19.56
CA ALA A 430 44.05 -19.65 -20.30
C ALA A 430 44.12 -20.60 -21.51
N GLN A 431 44.54 -20.11 -22.68
CA GLN A 431 44.85 -21.03 -23.76
C GLN A 431 45.96 -21.96 -23.28
N PRO A 432 45.78 -23.29 -23.36
CA PRO A 432 46.87 -24.19 -23.01
C PRO A 432 48.06 -23.87 -23.94
N PRO A 433 49.28 -23.78 -23.43
CA PRO A 433 50.44 -23.59 -24.29
C PRO A 433 50.54 -24.74 -25.30
N PRO A 434 51.17 -24.52 -26.47
CA PRO A 434 51.48 -25.62 -27.38
C PRO A 434 52.21 -26.75 -26.64
N PRO A 435 51.96 -28.03 -26.99
CA PRO A 435 52.64 -29.13 -26.34
C PRO A 435 54.15 -29.02 -26.55
N VAL A 436 54.93 -29.27 -25.50
CA VAL A 436 56.39 -29.33 -25.60
C VAL A 436 56.76 -30.71 -26.14
N ILE A 437 57.44 -30.74 -27.28
CA ILE A 437 57.87 -31.95 -27.95
C ILE A 437 59.37 -32.12 -27.75
N THR A 438 59.77 -33.17 -27.04
CA THR A 438 61.19 -33.53 -26.82
C THR A 438 61.54 -34.81 -27.60
N PRO A 439 62.81 -35.23 -27.64
CA PRO A 439 63.20 -36.48 -28.30
C PRO A 439 62.45 -37.70 -27.74
N ASP A 440 62.14 -37.70 -26.44
CA ASP A 440 61.61 -38.87 -25.73
C ASP A 440 60.16 -38.71 -25.24
N SER A 441 59.62 -37.48 -25.22
CA SER A 441 58.30 -37.22 -24.63
C SER A 441 57.49 -36.14 -25.35
N LEU A 442 56.17 -36.19 -25.15
CA LEU A 442 55.26 -35.08 -25.36
C LEU A 442 54.71 -34.62 -24.02
N GLN A 443 54.78 -33.32 -23.76
CA GLN A 443 54.26 -32.70 -22.54
C GLN A 443 53.10 -31.78 -22.91
N PHE A 444 51.96 -31.97 -22.23
CA PHE A 444 50.76 -31.18 -22.39
C PHE A 444 50.43 -30.50 -21.06
N GLN A 445 50.10 -29.22 -21.11
CA GLN A 445 49.61 -28.48 -19.95
C GLN A 445 48.13 -28.16 -20.14
N LEU A 446 47.27 -28.91 -19.45
CA LEU A 446 45.82 -28.75 -19.46
C LEU A 446 45.39 -27.59 -18.54
N GLN A 447 44.13 -27.17 -18.67
CA GLN A 447 43.50 -26.22 -17.75
C GLN A 447 42.76 -26.99 -16.65
N ALA A 448 42.92 -26.59 -15.38
CA ALA A 448 42.31 -27.25 -14.23
C ALA A 448 41.73 -26.26 -13.22
N GLU A 449 40.59 -26.60 -12.61
CA GLU A 449 40.14 -26.04 -11.32
C GLU A 449 40.76 -26.85 -10.15
N PRO A 450 40.91 -26.25 -8.95
CA PRO A 450 41.44 -26.95 -7.79
C PRO A 450 40.65 -28.23 -7.48
N GLY A 451 41.37 -29.36 -7.36
CA GLY A 451 40.78 -30.66 -7.03
C GLY A 451 40.25 -31.47 -8.23
N GLN A 452 40.43 -30.99 -9.47
CA GLN A 452 40.12 -31.78 -10.66
C GLN A 452 41.21 -32.81 -10.97
N HIS A 453 40.81 -33.99 -11.44
CA HIS A 453 41.70 -34.95 -12.09
C HIS A 453 41.25 -35.23 -13.53
N PHE A 454 42.13 -35.79 -14.36
CA PHE A 454 41.95 -35.85 -15.81
C PHE A 454 42.09 -37.27 -16.33
N GLU A 455 41.28 -37.62 -17.33
CA GLU A 455 41.55 -38.73 -18.24
C GLU A 455 41.99 -38.16 -19.58
N PHE A 456 43.19 -38.52 -20.04
CA PHE A 456 43.78 -38.07 -21.29
C PHE A 456 44.00 -39.24 -22.23
N GLN A 457 43.62 -39.05 -23.50
CA GLN A 457 43.74 -40.07 -24.54
C GLN A 457 44.48 -39.53 -25.76
N MET A 458 45.34 -40.36 -26.34
CA MET A 458 46.04 -40.12 -27.59
C MET A 458 45.81 -41.30 -28.54
N SER A 459 45.46 -41.02 -29.79
CA SER A 459 45.10 -42.00 -30.82
C SER A 459 45.75 -41.67 -32.17
N ALA A 460 45.99 -42.70 -32.98
CA ALA A 460 46.45 -42.58 -34.36
C ALA A 460 45.31 -42.18 -35.34
N ASP A 461 44.05 -42.16 -34.88
CA ASP A 461 42.89 -41.68 -35.63
C ASP A 461 41.91 -40.86 -34.79
N GLY A 462 41.16 -39.98 -35.45
CA GLY A 462 40.22 -39.07 -34.80
C GLY A 462 38.95 -39.72 -34.24
N ALA A 463 38.69 -40.99 -34.55
CA ALA A 463 37.60 -41.76 -33.95
C ALA A 463 38.01 -42.44 -32.63
N PHE A 464 39.30 -42.35 -32.26
CA PHE A 464 39.88 -43.03 -31.09
C PHE A 464 39.76 -44.55 -31.15
N ALA A 465 39.75 -45.13 -32.36
CA ALA A 465 39.70 -46.58 -32.56
C ALA A 465 41.10 -47.23 -32.40
N ARG A 466 42.17 -46.51 -32.77
CA ARG A 466 43.57 -46.94 -32.61
C ARG A 466 44.25 -46.13 -31.51
N MET A 467 43.94 -46.48 -30.27
CA MET A 467 44.49 -45.83 -29.09
C MET A 467 46.01 -46.09 -28.97
N LEU A 468 46.77 -45.02 -28.75
CA LEU A 468 48.20 -45.05 -28.43
C LEU A 468 48.43 -44.96 -26.93
N TYR A 469 47.77 -44.01 -26.26
CA TYR A 469 47.85 -43.82 -24.81
C TYR A 469 46.47 -43.49 -24.23
N SER A 470 46.21 -44.00 -23.03
CA SER A 470 45.08 -43.60 -22.18
C SER A 470 45.60 -43.52 -20.75
N VAL A 471 45.70 -42.31 -20.22
CA VAL A 471 46.29 -42.05 -18.90
C VAL A 471 45.34 -41.26 -18.02
N THR A 472 45.44 -41.48 -16.72
CA THR A 472 44.80 -40.65 -15.68
C THR A 472 45.86 -39.78 -15.02
N ALA A 473 45.53 -38.52 -14.75
CA ALA A 473 46.44 -37.59 -14.05
C ALA A 473 45.69 -36.74 -13.03
N ASP A 474 46.25 -36.64 -11.82
CA ASP A 474 45.71 -35.80 -10.75
C ASP A 474 46.14 -34.32 -10.87
N THR A 475 46.92 -34.00 -11.90
CA THR A 475 47.41 -32.66 -12.19
C THR A 475 47.15 -32.32 -13.67
N PRO A 476 47.07 -31.03 -14.03
CA PRO A 476 46.91 -30.62 -15.43
C PRO A 476 48.12 -30.94 -16.32
N ASP A 477 49.25 -31.34 -15.79
CA ASP A 477 50.48 -31.60 -16.56
C ASP A 477 50.54 -33.08 -16.97
N ILE A 478 50.36 -33.36 -18.27
CA ILE A 478 50.39 -34.70 -18.84
C ILE A 478 51.70 -34.91 -19.59
N THR A 479 52.51 -35.89 -19.17
CA THR A 479 53.71 -36.30 -19.88
C THR A 479 53.52 -37.70 -20.45
N LEU A 480 53.68 -37.84 -21.77
CA LEU A 480 53.57 -39.11 -22.47
C LEU A 480 54.89 -39.44 -23.17
N PRO A 481 55.29 -40.73 -23.25
CA PRO A 481 56.40 -41.13 -24.11
C PRO A 481 56.12 -40.77 -25.57
N ARG A 482 57.16 -40.46 -26.34
CA ARG A 482 57.03 -40.14 -27.76
C ARG A 482 56.63 -41.39 -28.57
N PRO A 483 55.50 -41.38 -29.31
CA PRO A 483 55.15 -42.46 -30.22
C PRO A 483 56.21 -42.67 -31.32
N PRO A 484 56.48 -43.94 -31.69
CA PRO A 484 57.55 -44.21 -32.62
C PRO A 484 57.24 -43.75 -34.06
N GLU A 485 55.98 -43.78 -34.48
CA GLU A 485 55.61 -43.59 -35.90
C GLU A 485 55.54 -42.11 -36.32
N GLY A 486 55.45 -41.17 -35.36
CA GLY A 486 55.22 -39.76 -35.67
C GLY A 486 53.90 -39.52 -36.41
N GLY A 487 53.78 -38.37 -37.07
CA GLY A 487 52.66 -38.06 -37.96
C GLY A 487 51.48 -37.35 -37.28
N ARG A 488 50.29 -37.46 -37.89
CA ARG A 488 49.06 -36.85 -37.37
C ARG A 488 48.48 -37.69 -36.26
N LEU A 489 48.47 -37.15 -35.05
CA LEU A 489 47.92 -37.78 -33.86
C LEU A 489 46.71 -36.98 -33.37
N TYR A 490 45.80 -37.66 -32.67
CA TYR A 490 44.59 -37.07 -32.12
C TYR A 490 44.60 -37.21 -30.61
N VAL A 491 44.37 -36.10 -29.90
CA VAL A 491 44.28 -36.08 -28.45
C VAL A 491 42.91 -35.58 -27.99
N ARG A 492 42.44 -36.10 -26.85
CA ARG A 492 41.26 -35.60 -26.14
C ARG A 492 41.43 -35.84 -24.65
N TYR A 493 40.75 -35.04 -23.85
CA TYR A 493 40.73 -35.26 -22.40
C TYR A 493 39.35 -34.98 -21.81
N ARG A 494 39.09 -35.46 -20.60
CA ARG A 494 37.94 -35.07 -19.79
C ARG A 494 38.40 -34.78 -18.36
N ALA A 495 37.78 -33.78 -17.74
CA ALA A 495 37.98 -33.49 -16.32
C ALA A 495 36.96 -34.25 -15.48
N VAL A 496 37.39 -34.65 -14.29
CA VAL A 496 36.53 -35.15 -13.23
C VAL A 496 36.65 -34.18 -12.06
N ASP A 497 35.52 -33.65 -11.64
CA ASP A 497 35.44 -32.67 -10.58
C ASP A 497 35.62 -33.33 -9.20
N ALA A 498 35.95 -32.52 -8.19
CA ALA A 498 36.22 -33.00 -6.83
C ALA A 498 34.99 -33.68 -6.16
N ASP A 499 33.79 -33.44 -6.68
CA ASP A 499 32.54 -34.09 -6.25
C ASP A 499 32.26 -35.41 -6.99
N GLY A 500 33.17 -35.85 -7.86
CA GLY A 500 33.07 -37.06 -8.67
C GLY A 500 32.31 -36.89 -9.98
N PHE A 501 31.88 -35.68 -10.35
CA PHE A 501 31.26 -35.45 -11.65
C PHE A 501 32.26 -35.64 -12.79
N ILE A 502 31.95 -36.53 -13.73
CA ILE A 502 32.80 -36.84 -14.90
C ILE A 502 32.31 -36.03 -16.11
N GLY A 503 33.13 -35.09 -16.57
CA GLY A 503 32.84 -34.29 -17.75
C GLY A 503 32.89 -35.08 -19.06
N PRO A 504 32.29 -34.56 -20.14
CA PRO A 504 32.47 -35.14 -21.48
C PRO A 504 33.92 -34.97 -21.94
N TYR A 505 34.34 -35.84 -22.87
CA TYR A 505 35.60 -35.62 -23.58
C TYR A 505 35.54 -34.33 -24.39
N THR A 506 36.66 -33.61 -24.43
CA THR A 506 36.85 -32.50 -25.38
C THR A 506 36.68 -33.00 -26.81
N THR A 507 36.37 -32.07 -27.72
CA THR A 507 36.50 -32.35 -29.15
C THR A 507 37.94 -32.82 -29.45
N PRO A 508 38.13 -33.84 -30.30
CA PRO A 508 39.45 -34.29 -30.70
C PRO A 508 40.30 -33.15 -31.26
N GLN A 509 41.51 -32.98 -30.74
CA GLN A 509 42.48 -32.02 -31.26
C GLN A 509 43.57 -32.76 -32.03
N MET A 510 44.01 -32.20 -33.16
CA MET A 510 45.10 -32.76 -33.95
C MET A 510 46.44 -32.21 -33.45
N VAL A 511 47.39 -33.10 -33.21
CA VAL A 511 48.79 -32.78 -32.97
C VAL A 511 49.60 -33.34 -34.13
N LEU A 512 50.36 -32.49 -34.81
CA LEU A 512 51.34 -32.93 -35.79
C LEU A 512 52.64 -33.22 -35.05
N LEU A 513 53.03 -34.50 -34.99
CA LEU A 513 54.29 -34.93 -34.39
C LEU A 513 55.32 -35.14 -35.50
N PRO A 514 56.39 -34.32 -35.58
CA PRO A 514 57.44 -34.51 -36.57
C PRO A 514 58.04 -35.91 -36.48
N ALA A 515 58.34 -36.54 -37.61
CA ALA A 515 59.14 -37.77 -37.60
C ALA A 515 60.59 -37.43 -37.22
N CYS A 516 61.17 -38.20 -36.29
CA CYS A 516 62.56 -38.04 -35.89
C CYS A 516 63.44 -39.05 -36.62
N VAL A 517 64.68 -38.65 -36.94
CA VAL A 517 65.70 -39.59 -37.43
C VAL A 517 66.09 -40.50 -36.28
N ARG A 518 66.20 -41.82 -36.54
CA ARG A 518 66.51 -42.81 -35.50
C ARG A 518 67.89 -43.45 -35.65
N SER A 519 68.54 -43.70 -34.51
CA SER A 519 69.74 -44.53 -34.40
C SER A 519 69.39 -46.02 -34.41
N SER A 520 70.41 -46.89 -34.45
CA SER A 520 70.23 -48.35 -34.51
C SER A 520 69.52 -48.95 -33.29
N ASP A 521 69.51 -48.25 -32.17
CA ASP A 521 68.80 -48.56 -30.93
C ASP A 521 67.41 -47.88 -30.84
N MET A 522 66.90 -47.39 -31.97
CA MET A 522 65.58 -46.77 -32.13
C MET A 522 65.35 -45.45 -31.37
N GLN A 523 66.41 -44.83 -30.85
CA GLN A 523 66.34 -43.51 -30.21
C GLN A 523 66.35 -42.38 -31.25
N CYS A 524 65.67 -41.26 -30.96
CA CYS A 524 65.73 -40.08 -31.83
C CYS A 524 67.13 -39.46 -31.77
N VAL A 525 67.75 -39.21 -32.92
CA VAL A 525 69.13 -38.69 -33.04
C VAL A 525 69.15 -37.18 -32.85
N GLY A 526 70.09 -36.68 -32.04
CA GLY A 526 70.28 -35.26 -31.74
C GLY A 526 71.48 -34.60 -32.42
N GLY A 527 71.40 -33.27 -32.62
CA GLY A 527 72.51 -32.40 -32.99
C GLY A 527 72.46 -31.08 -32.19
N GLY A 528 73.32 -30.92 -31.20
CA GLY A 528 73.23 -29.78 -30.26
C GLY A 528 72.02 -29.90 -29.32
N GLU A 529 71.30 -28.79 -29.07
CA GLU A 529 70.09 -28.76 -28.23
C GLU A 529 68.80 -29.21 -28.97
N HIS A 530 68.90 -29.60 -30.24
CA HIS A 530 67.75 -29.99 -31.06
C HIS A 530 67.88 -31.42 -31.61
N PHE A 531 66.76 -32.13 -31.76
CA PHE A 531 66.75 -33.43 -32.43
C PHE A 531 66.57 -33.30 -33.93
N LEU A 532 67.18 -34.22 -34.68
CA LEU A 532 67.10 -34.27 -36.13
C LEU A 532 65.73 -34.82 -36.56
N THR A 533 65.02 -34.05 -37.38
CA THR A 533 63.73 -34.41 -37.98
C THR A 533 63.85 -34.65 -39.47
N THR A 534 62.92 -35.41 -40.04
CA THR A 534 62.90 -35.70 -41.49
C THR A 534 62.20 -34.61 -42.32
N GLU A 535 61.70 -33.55 -41.70
CA GLU A 535 61.20 -32.35 -42.35
C GLU A 535 62.10 -31.14 -41.98
N PRO A 536 62.42 -30.26 -42.95
CA PRO A 536 63.31 -29.10 -42.77
C PRO A 536 62.69 -27.94 -41.96
#